data_AF-A0A5P9D6T2-F1
#
_entry.id   AF-A0A5P9D6T2-F1
#
_cell.length_a   1.000
_cell.length_b   1.000
_cell.length_c   1.000
_cell.angle_alpha   90.00
_cell.angle_beta   90.00
_cell.angle_gamma   90.00
#
_symmetry.space_group_name_H-M   'P 1'
#
loop_
_entity.id
_entity.type
_entity.pdbx_description
1 polymer ?
#
loop_
_entity_poly.entity_id
_entity_poly.type
_entity_poly.pdbx_seq_one_letter_code
_entity_poly.pdbx_strand_id
1 'polypeptide(L)'
;MNHPVKLQQQVKAASHAFSIILETHFAAWKPTIGECVVPRLGLQGYGVYECADILQIRVDIAELHQSKVFLKVGVSRWSDLLRFFIDQLHSDAPTPFVWS
;
A
#
# COMPACT_ATOMS: atom_id res chain seq x y z
N MET A 1 18.33 14.82 -27.35
CA MET A 1 17.20 14.91 -26.39
C MET A 1 16.85 13.49 -25.92
N ASN A 2 17.31 13.08 -24.73
CA ASN A 2 17.10 11.74 -24.13
C ASN A 2 16.08 11.74 -22.97
N HIS A 3 15.27 12.78 -22.88
CA HIS A 3 14.31 13.01 -21.80
C HIS A 3 13.31 11.87 -21.54
N PRO A 4 12.72 11.20 -22.56
CA PRO A 4 11.75 10.14 -22.28
C PRO A 4 12.37 8.92 -21.60
N VAL A 5 13.60 8.55 -22.00
CA VAL A 5 14.31 7.39 -21.42
C VAL A 5 14.71 7.67 -19.96
N LYS A 6 15.21 8.87 -19.67
CA LYS A 6 15.57 9.26 -18.31
C LYS A 6 14.35 9.31 -17.39
N LEU A 7 13.22 9.86 -17.86
CA LEU A 7 11.98 9.89 -17.09
C LEU A 7 11.45 8.48 -16.80
N GLN A 8 11.43 7.60 -17.82
CA GLN A 8 11.01 6.21 -17.64
C GLN A 8 11.88 5.47 -16.61
N GLN A 9 13.19 5.68 -16.62
CA GLN A 9 14.10 5.10 -15.64
C GLN A 9 13.81 5.61 -14.23
N GLN A 10 13.54 6.91 -14.07
CA GLN A 10 13.19 7.50 -12.77
C GLN A 10 11.86 6.97 -12.24
N VAL A 11 10.84 6.87 -13.10
CA VAL A 11 9.54 6.27 -12.74
C VAL A 11 9.75 4.82 -12.32
N LYS A 12 10.51 4.03 -13.08
CA LYS A 12 10.81 2.63 -12.75
C LYS A 12 11.53 2.50 -11.40
N ALA A 13 12.52 3.36 -11.13
CA ALA A 13 13.23 3.37 -9.85
C ALA A 13 12.30 3.73 -8.69
N ALA A 14 11.45 4.74 -8.85
CA ALA A 14 10.48 5.15 -7.84
C ALA A 14 9.43 4.05 -7.57
N SER A 15 8.91 3.40 -8.62
CA SER A 15 7.98 2.27 -8.48
C SER A 15 8.61 1.10 -7.74
N HIS A 16 9.87 0.76 -8.04
CA HIS A 16 10.58 -0.30 -7.34
C HIS A 16 10.79 0.04 -5.87
N ALA A 17 11.24 1.27 -5.57
CA ALA A 17 11.40 1.73 -4.19
C ALA A 17 10.07 1.68 -3.42
N PHE A 18 8.97 2.13 -4.03
CA PHE A 18 7.64 2.05 -3.42
C PHE A 18 7.21 0.61 -3.12
N SER A 19 7.46 -0.34 -4.03
CA SER A 19 7.18 -1.76 -3.79
C SER A 19 7.97 -2.31 -2.60
N ILE A 20 9.25 -1.96 -2.47
CA ILE A 20 10.09 -2.38 -1.32
C ILE A 20 9.52 -1.84 -0.02
N ILE A 21 9.09 -0.58 0.03
CA ILE A 21 8.50 0.03 1.22
C ILE A 21 7.22 -0.69 1.63
N LEU A 22 6.34 -0.95 0.66
CA LEU A 22 5.09 -1.67 0.89
C LEU A 22 5.36 -3.07 1.45
N GLU A 23 6.27 -3.82 0.83
CA GLU A 23 6.63 -5.16 1.26
C GLU A 23 7.30 -5.18 2.64
N THR A 24 8.12 -4.19 2.95
CA THR A 24 8.78 -4.05 4.26
C THR A 24 7.75 -3.85 5.37
N HIS A 25 6.76 -2.97 5.16
CA HIS A 25 5.68 -2.76 6.12
C HIS A 25 4.78 -3.99 6.27
N PHE A 26 4.40 -4.62 5.15
CA PHE A 26 3.59 -5.83 5.20
C PHE A 26 4.35 -6.99 5.85
N ALA A 27 5.64 -7.17 5.59
CA ALA A 27 6.43 -8.18 6.28
C ALA A 27 6.45 -7.96 7.80
N ALA A 28 6.61 -6.71 8.23
CA ALA A 28 6.61 -6.33 9.65
C ALA A 28 5.25 -6.56 10.33
N TRP A 29 4.14 -6.28 9.63
CA TRP A 29 2.79 -6.44 10.17
C TRP A 29 2.29 -7.88 10.19
N LYS A 30 3.00 -8.80 9.53
CA LYS A 30 2.64 -10.21 9.31
C LYS A 30 1.16 -10.43 8.92
N PRO A 31 0.60 -9.71 7.93
CA PRO A 31 -0.78 -9.93 7.51
C PRO A 31 -0.92 -11.32 6.87
N THR A 32 -2.10 -11.88 7.02
CA THR A 32 -2.57 -12.98 6.16
C THR A 32 -2.60 -12.53 4.69
N ILE A 33 -2.62 -13.48 3.75
CA ILE A 33 -2.69 -13.19 2.32
C ILE A 33 -3.87 -12.26 1.99
N GLY A 34 -5.04 -12.51 2.61
CA GLY A 34 -6.25 -11.67 2.48
C GLY A 34 -6.06 -10.22 2.96
N GLU A 35 -5.30 -10.03 4.03
CA GLU A 35 -5.01 -8.70 4.60
C GLU A 35 -4.01 -7.90 3.74
N CYS A 36 -3.22 -8.56 2.88
CA CYS A 36 -2.29 -7.88 1.97
C CYS A 36 -2.95 -7.41 0.66
N VAL A 37 -3.98 -8.12 0.19
CA VAL A 37 -4.52 -7.92 -1.16
C VAL A 37 -5.47 -6.72 -1.24
N VAL A 38 -6.33 -6.52 -0.23
CA VAL A 38 -7.26 -5.36 -0.21
C VAL A 38 -6.50 -4.03 -0.18
N PRO A 39 -5.47 -3.83 0.67
CA PRO A 39 -4.70 -2.59 0.65
C PRO A 39 -3.91 -2.36 -0.63
N ARG A 40 -3.43 -3.42 -1.30
CA ARG A 40 -2.73 -3.28 -2.59
C ARG A 40 -3.66 -2.70 -3.66
N LEU A 41 -4.89 -3.20 -3.73
CA LEU A 41 -5.90 -2.68 -4.64
C LEU A 41 -6.36 -1.27 -4.22
N GLY A 42 -6.57 -1.05 -2.92
CA GLY A 42 -6.94 0.28 -2.39
C GLY A 42 -5.92 1.36 -2.75
N LEU A 43 -4.62 1.07 -2.65
CA LEU A 43 -3.54 1.99 -3.04
C LEU A 43 -3.44 2.22 -4.55
N GLN A 44 -4.01 1.33 -5.37
CA GLN A 44 -4.15 1.51 -6.81
C GLN A 44 -5.38 2.35 -7.20
N GLY A 45 -6.23 2.70 -6.22
CA GLY A 45 -7.41 3.55 -6.42
C GLY A 45 -8.74 2.80 -6.42
N TYR A 46 -8.75 1.49 -6.19
CA TYR A 46 -10.00 0.72 -6.09
C TYR A 46 -10.70 0.96 -4.75
N GLY A 47 -12.02 1.15 -4.78
CA GLY A 47 -12.89 1.19 -3.61
C GLY A 47 -13.10 -0.18 -2.98
N VAL A 48 -13.62 -0.23 -1.75
CA VAL A 48 -13.78 -1.49 -0.99
C VAL A 48 -14.69 -2.51 -1.68
N TYR A 49 -15.73 -2.05 -2.37
CA TYR A 49 -16.63 -2.90 -3.16
C TYR A 49 -15.95 -3.49 -4.38
N GLU A 50 -15.14 -2.68 -5.09
CA GLU A 50 -14.36 -3.14 -6.24
C GLU A 50 -13.28 -4.14 -5.80
N CYS A 51 -12.63 -3.90 -4.65
CA CYS A 51 -11.71 -4.85 -4.05
C CYS A 51 -12.40 -6.18 -3.73
N ALA A 52 -13.61 -6.15 -3.16
CA ALA A 52 -14.38 -7.35 -2.85
C ALA A 52 -14.72 -8.15 -4.12
N ASP A 53 -15.15 -7.45 -5.18
CA ASP A 53 -15.45 -8.05 -6.48
C ASP A 53 -14.19 -8.63 -7.16
N ILE A 54 -13.10 -7.87 -7.27
CA ILE A 54 -11.82 -8.33 -7.87
C ILE A 54 -11.27 -9.56 -7.14
N LEU A 55 -11.35 -9.56 -5.81
CA LEU A 55 -10.83 -10.64 -4.97
C LEU A 55 -11.82 -11.79 -4.81
N GLN A 56 -13.06 -11.66 -5.32
CA GLN A 56 -14.13 -12.64 -5.17
C GLN A 56 -14.37 -13.02 -3.69
N ILE A 57 -14.35 -12.02 -2.81
CA ILE A 57 -14.62 -12.16 -1.37
C ILE A 57 -15.87 -11.37 -0.99
N ARG A 58 -16.41 -11.64 0.21
CA ARG A 58 -17.52 -10.85 0.74
C ARG A 58 -17.05 -9.43 1.08
N VAL A 59 -17.95 -8.45 0.89
CA VAL A 59 -17.68 -7.03 1.17
C VAL A 59 -17.28 -6.80 2.61
N ASP A 60 -17.92 -7.46 3.58
CA ASP A 60 -17.60 -7.33 5.00
C ASP A 60 -16.19 -7.84 5.34
N ILE A 61 -15.70 -8.85 4.62
CA ILE A 61 -14.31 -9.32 4.74
C ILE A 61 -13.35 -8.28 4.17
N ALA A 62 -13.68 -7.66 3.04
CA ALA A 62 -12.88 -6.59 2.46
C ALA A 62 -12.80 -5.35 3.38
N GLU A 63 -13.93 -4.95 3.98
CA GLU A 63 -13.99 -3.87 4.98
C GLU A 63 -13.17 -4.19 6.22
N LEU A 64 -13.22 -5.44 6.71
CA LEU A 64 -12.40 -5.90 7.82
C LEU A 64 -10.91 -5.77 7.51
N HIS A 65 -10.47 -6.21 6.33
CA HIS A 65 -9.08 -6.10 5.91
C HIS A 65 -8.62 -4.64 5.75
N GLN A 66 -9.46 -3.78 5.17
CA GLN A 66 -9.21 -2.35 5.09
C GLN A 66 -9.02 -1.74 6.49
N SER A 67 -9.98 -1.98 7.39
CA SER A 67 -9.96 -1.46 8.76
C SER A 67 -8.70 -1.87 9.52
N LYS A 68 -8.28 -3.14 9.40
CA LYS A 68 -7.06 -3.63 10.04
C LYS A 68 -5.80 -2.89 9.58
N VAL A 69 -5.67 -2.59 8.29
CA VAL A 69 -4.51 -1.85 7.77
C VAL A 69 -4.57 -0.37 8.16
N PHE A 70 -5.75 0.23 8.11
CA PHE A 70 -5.98 1.58 8.58
C PHE A 70 -5.59 1.75 10.05
N LEU A 71 -5.98 0.82 10.91
CA LEU A 71 -5.61 0.80 12.33
C LEU A 71 -4.10 0.66 12.56
N LYS A 72 -3.40 -0.16 11.75
CA LYS A 72 -1.94 -0.34 11.87
C LYS A 72 -1.15 0.94 11.61
N VAL A 73 -1.66 1.79 10.72
CA VAL A 73 -1.03 3.07 10.33
C VAL A 73 -1.62 4.26 11.10
N GLY A 74 -2.77 4.09 11.74
CA GLY A 74 -3.47 5.18 12.43
C GLY A 74 -4.22 6.12 11.49
N VAL A 75 -4.73 5.61 10.37
CA VAL A 75 -5.44 6.38 9.33
C VAL A 75 -6.88 5.88 9.15
N SER A 76 -7.69 6.59 8.36
CA SER A 76 -9.10 6.21 8.11
C SER A 76 -9.51 6.22 6.63
N ARG A 77 -8.62 6.65 5.74
CA ARG A 77 -8.90 6.80 4.30
C ARG A 77 -7.73 6.29 3.47
N TRP A 78 -8.03 5.86 2.24
CA TRP A 78 -7.00 5.46 1.27
C TRP A 78 -6.02 6.57 0.94
N SER A 79 -6.49 7.82 0.86
CA SER A 79 -5.63 9.00 0.66
C SER A 79 -4.57 9.16 1.74
N ASP A 80 -4.96 8.90 3.00
CA ASP A 80 -4.08 9.06 4.15
C ASP A 80 -3.08 7.90 4.21
N LEU A 81 -3.51 6.69 3.86
CA LEU A 81 -2.62 5.53 3.73
C LEU A 81 -1.61 5.72 2.59
N LEU A 82 -2.06 6.24 1.44
CA LEU A 82 -1.18 6.56 0.31
C LEU A 82 -0.18 7.65 0.71
N ARG A 83 -0.64 8.68 1.41
CA ARG A 83 0.22 9.75 1.93
C ARG A 83 1.30 9.19 2.85
N PHE A 84 0.93 8.30 3.78
CA PHE A 84 1.88 7.62 4.65
C PHE A 84 2.99 6.91 3.86
N PHE A 85 2.64 6.11 2.85
CA PHE A 85 3.64 5.41 2.04
C PHE A 85 4.49 6.35 1.18
N ILE A 86 3.92 7.46 0.70
CA ILE A 86 4.68 8.50 -0.01
C ILE A 86 5.66 9.20 0.93
N ASP A 87 5.27 9.51 2.17
CA ASP A 87 6.16 10.11 3.15
C ASP A 87 7.32 9.14 3.49
N GLN A 88 7.05 7.83 3.56
CA GLN A 88 8.10 6.81 3.68
C GLN A 88 9.03 6.75 2.46
N LEU A 89 8.51 6.99 1.25
CA LEU A 89 9.32 7.03 0.03
C LEU A 89 10.29 8.22 0.00
N HIS A 90 9.93 9.32 0.65
CA HIS A 90 10.81 10.48 0.80
C HIS A 90 11.78 10.36 1.99
N SER A 91 11.59 9.37 2.87
CA SER A 91 12.48 9.12 4.01
C SER A 91 13.74 8.38 3.56
N ASP A 92 14.90 8.79 4.06
CA ASP A 92 16.20 8.14 3.79
C ASP A 92 16.27 6.69 4.30
N ALA A 93 15.33 6.29 5.17
CA ALA A 93 15.17 4.92 5.62
C ALA A 93 13.67 4.59 5.80
N PRO A 94 13.11 3.66 5.02
CA PRO A 94 11.76 3.17 5.28
C PRO A 94 11.78 2.29 6.52
N THR A 95 11.36 2.86 7.64
CA THR A 95 11.30 2.16 8.93
C THR A 95 9.88 1.62 9.11
N PRO A 96 9.68 0.29 9.09
CA PRO A 96 8.35 -0.24 9.32
C PRO A 96 7.91 0.10 10.74
N PHE A 97 6.75 0.74 10.86
CA PHE A 97 6.12 0.96 12.15
C PHE A 97 5.60 -0.37 12.70
N VAL A 98 6.15 -0.81 13.85
CA VAL A 98 5.76 -2.04 14.54
C VAL A 98 5.03 -1.67 15.82
N TRP A 99 3.74 -2.04 15.92
CA TRP A 99 3.04 -2.05 17.20
C TRP A 99 3.56 -3.23 18.03
N SER A 100 4.10 -2.95 19.21
CA SER A 100 4.31 -3.94 20.29
C SER A 100 3.02 -4.15 21.07
#